data_AF-A0A433K2C3-F1
#
_entry.id   AF-A0A433K2C3-F1
#
_cell.length_a   1.000
_cell.length_b   1.000
_cell.length_c   1.000
_cell.angle_alpha   90.00
_cell.angle_beta   90.00
_cell.angle_gamma   90.00
#
_symmetry.space_group_name_H-M   'P 1'
#
loop_
_entity.id
_entity.type
_entity.pdbx_description
1 polymer ?
#
loop_
_entity_poly.entity_id
_entity_poly.type
_entity_poly.pdbx_seq_one_letter_code
_entity_poly.pdbx_strand_id
1 'polypeptide(L)'
;MNNKAFQNIFSVRILLLISLPVLISACVNLSGTRNNYTKTHSVVVEDKHAKYKGEVHTMLGGLGLFSKGMITLRDSVAARYDIPAYNNIWYNAGDVTRVIADNYHQQKDPRPIILVGHSLGANEQIKVARNLNKLNIPVALLITVDAVSQTIVPPNVHEAVNFYKSGYVPMFSGLKLRAVDPAKTHIENIDVTKLKGVGVNHFTIDKNPTVQEMILEKIKKVVVNGKRKNA
;
A
#
# COMPACT_ATOMS: atom_id res chain seq x y z
N MET A 1 61.29 21.75 42.89
CA MET A 1 60.64 20.41 42.88
C MET A 1 59.20 20.57 43.37
N ASN A 2 58.26 20.00 42.62
CA ASN A 2 56.80 19.96 42.74
C ASN A 2 56.19 20.09 44.16
N ASN A 3 55.07 20.81 44.33
CA ASN A 3 53.73 20.21 44.24
C ASN A 3 52.55 21.22 44.32
N LYS A 4 51.41 20.71 43.86
CA LYS A 4 50.11 21.29 43.45
C LYS A 4 49.28 22.04 44.51
N ALA A 5 48.17 22.60 43.99
CA ALA A 5 46.97 23.21 44.62
C ALA A 5 47.07 24.74 44.76
N PHE A 6 46.11 25.58 44.37
CA PHE A 6 44.65 25.44 44.32
C PHE A 6 44.06 26.64 43.53
N GLN A 7 42.88 26.46 42.95
CA GLN A 7 41.91 27.49 42.53
C GLN A 7 42.22 28.35 41.28
N ASN A 8 41.57 28.02 40.17
CA ASN A 8 41.10 29.02 39.21
C ASN A 8 39.70 28.63 38.75
N ILE A 9 38.71 29.34 39.28
CA ILE A 9 37.29 29.21 38.93
C ILE A 9 37.09 29.97 37.61
N PHE A 10 36.89 29.24 36.53
CA PHE A 10 36.44 29.76 35.25
C PHE A 10 34.97 30.21 35.37
N SER A 11 34.73 31.52 35.40
CA SER A 11 33.38 32.08 35.17
C SER A 11 33.04 32.00 33.67
N VAL A 12 32.54 30.84 33.23
CA VAL A 12 31.89 30.71 31.93
C VAL A 12 30.46 31.26 32.07
N ARG A 13 30.20 32.41 31.45
CA ARG A 13 28.83 32.90 31.24
C ARG A 13 28.09 31.90 30.35
N ILE A 14 27.22 31.10 30.95
CA ILE A 14 26.26 30.25 30.23
C ILE A 14 25.25 31.19 29.58
N LEU A 15 25.37 31.35 28.26
CA LEU A 15 24.35 31.97 27.44
C LEU A 15 23.19 30.96 27.34
N LEU A 16 22.10 31.20 28.09
CA LEU A 16 20.85 30.44 27.93
C LEU A 16 20.26 30.74 26.55
N LEU A 17 20.57 29.90 25.56
CA LEU A 17 19.80 29.83 24.32
C LEU A 17 18.46 29.18 24.64
N ILE A 18 17.43 30.03 24.73
CA ILE A 18 16.03 29.65 24.85
C ILE A 18 15.68 28.81 23.61
N SER A 19 15.61 27.49 23.77
CA SER A 19 15.04 26.60 22.76
C SER A 19 13.53 26.83 22.75
N LEU A 20 13.07 27.75 21.90
CA LEU A 20 11.65 27.93 21.62
C LEU A 20 11.15 26.63 20.96
N PRO A 21 10.20 25.88 21.54
CA PRO A 21 9.58 24.79 20.84
C PRO A 21 8.77 25.41 19.70
N VAL A 22 9.25 25.25 18.46
CA VAL A 22 8.45 25.49 17.28
C VAL A 22 7.34 24.43 17.32
N LEU A 23 6.24 24.76 17.99
CA LEU A 23 4.97 24.06 17.86
C LEU A 23 4.52 24.29 16.42
N ILE A 24 4.95 23.41 15.52
CA ILE A 24 4.31 23.24 14.22
C ILE A 24 2.95 22.60 14.51
N SER A 25 2.00 23.41 14.99
CA SER A 25 0.57 23.13 14.84
C SER A 25 0.24 23.30 13.37
N ALA A 26 0.73 22.39 12.54
CA ALA A 26 0.09 22.11 11.28
C ALA A 26 -1.25 21.46 11.67
N CYS A 27 -2.34 22.22 11.58
CA CYS A 27 -3.67 21.63 11.58
C CYS A 27 -3.71 20.64 10.41
N VAL A 28 -3.45 19.36 10.69
CA VAL A 28 -3.54 18.29 9.71
C VAL A 28 -5.02 18.17 9.36
N ASN A 29 -5.39 18.73 8.23
CA ASN A 29 -6.77 18.66 7.75
C ASN A 29 -7.04 17.22 7.25
N LEU A 30 -7.58 16.38 8.13
CA LEU A 30 -7.90 14.97 7.85
C LEU A 30 -9.17 14.79 6.99
N SER A 31 -9.86 15.88 6.62
CA SER A 31 -11.13 15.82 5.87
C SER A 31 -11.01 15.21 4.46
N GLY A 32 -9.79 15.12 3.91
CA GLY A 32 -9.51 14.44 2.65
C GLY A 32 -9.52 12.90 2.72
N THR A 33 -9.64 12.32 3.92
CA THR A 33 -9.67 10.87 4.14
C THR A 33 -11.10 10.35 4.31
N ARG A 34 -11.93 10.42 3.26
CA ARG A 34 -13.22 9.72 3.28
C ARG A 34 -12.95 8.21 3.21
N ASN A 35 -12.96 7.57 4.37
CA ASN A 35 -12.94 6.13 4.51
C ASN A 35 -14.33 5.59 4.11
N ASN A 36 -14.44 4.96 2.94
CA ASN A 36 -15.69 4.37 2.47
C ASN A 36 -15.85 2.90 2.93
N TYR A 37 -15.05 2.46 3.91
CA TYR A 37 -15.21 1.17 4.56
C TYR A 37 -16.38 1.22 5.57
N THR A 38 -17.59 1.51 5.11
CA THR A 38 -18.79 1.41 5.92
C THR A 38 -19.27 -0.04 5.97
N LYS A 39 -19.74 -0.44 7.16
CA LYS A 39 -20.12 -1.80 7.60
C LYS A 39 -21.28 -2.45 6.82
N THR A 40 -21.75 -1.83 5.75
CA THR A 40 -22.83 -2.34 4.90
C THR A 40 -22.27 -2.52 3.49
N HIS A 41 -21.57 -3.63 3.29
CA HIS A 41 -21.21 -4.07 1.95
C HIS A 41 -22.46 -4.76 1.41
N SER A 42 -23.24 -4.06 0.59
CA SER A 42 -24.33 -4.67 -0.15
C SER A 42 -23.77 -5.92 -0.82
N VAL A 43 -24.39 -7.07 -0.55
CA VAL A 43 -24.14 -8.31 -1.27
C VAL A 43 -24.29 -7.96 -2.75
N VAL A 44 -23.17 -7.81 -3.46
CA VAL A 44 -23.20 -7.56 -4.90
C VAL A 44 -23.70 -8.87 -5.49
N VAL A 45 -24.97 -8.87 -5.88
CA VAL A 45 -25.62 -10.00 -6.54
C VAL A 45 -24.78 -10.34 -7.76
N GLU A 46 -24.33 -11.60 -7.84
CA GLU A 46 -23.47 -12.06 -8.92
C GLU A 46 -24.20 -11.94 -10.26
N ASP A 47 -23.79 -10.98 -11.09
CA ASP A 47 -24.28 -10.87 -12.46
C ASP A 47 -23.61 -11.93 -13.34
N LYS A 48 -24.43 -12.86 -13.85
CA LYS A 48 -23.96 -13.92 -14.76
C LYS A 48 -23.35 -13.37 -16.05
N HIS A 49 -23.74 -12.16 -16.47
CA HIS A 49 -23.24 -11.48 -17.67
C HIS A 49 -22.03 -10.57 -17.43
N ALA A 50 -21.54 -10.46 -16.18
CA ALA A 50 -20.38 -9.65 -15.86
C ALA A 50 -19.14 -10.11 -16.65
N LYS A 51 -18.51 -9.15 -17.36
CA LYS A 51 -17.29 -9.35 -18.15
C LYS A 51 -16.06 -9.60 -17.28
N TYR A 52 -16.07 -9.12 -16.05
CA TYR A 52 -14.94 -9.17 -15.12
C TYR A 52 -15.39 -9.73 -13.77
N LYS A 53 -14.50 -10.45 -13.09
CA LYS A 53 -14.73 -11.00 -11.74
C LYS A 53 -13.50 -10.80 -10.86
N GLY A 54 -13.67 -10.07 -9.76
CA GLY A 54 -12.61 -9.77 -8.79
C GLY A 54 -13.07 -8.74 -7.78
N GLU A 55 -12.22 -8.45 -6.79
CA GLU A 55 -12.39 -7.32 -5.89
C GLU A 55 -11.03 -6.67 -5.61
N VAL A 56 -11.01 -5.34 -5.60
CA VAL A 56 -9.79 -4.55 -5.42
C VAL A 56 -9.86 -3.80 -4.10
N HIS A 57 -8.83 -3.94 -3.29
CA HIS A 57 -8.67 -3.24 -2.02
C HIS A 57 -7.45 -2.33 -2.13
N THR A 58 -7.65 -1.02 -2.24
CA THR A 58 -6.57 -0.03 -2.26
C THR A 58 -6.30 0.51 -0.84
N MET A 59 -5.05 0.89 -0.55
CA MET A 59 -4.66 1.39 0.76
C MET A 59 -3.70 2.58 0.67
N LEU A 60 -4.11 3.70 1.28
CA LEU A 60 -3.33 4.93 1.36
C LEU A 60 -2.18 4.80 2.37
N GLY A 61 -1.04 5.39 2.03
CA GLY A 61 0.13 5.52 2.91
C GLY A 61 0.03 6.64 3.96
N GLY A 62 1.18 6.96 4.56
CA GLY A 62 1.30 7.85 5.72
C GLY A 62 0.56 9.19 5.57
N LEU A 63 -0.14 9.57 6.65
CA LEU A 63 -1.06 10.71 6.79
C LEU A 63 -2.25 10.75 5.81
N GLY A 64 -2.42 9.82 4.86
CA GLY A 64 -3.52 9.81 3.89
C GLY A 64 -3.51 10.99 2.88
N LEU A 65 -2.72 12.04 3.13
CA LEU A 65 -2.68 13.26 2.32
C LEU A 65 -2.00 13.06 0.96
N PHE A 66 -1.03 12.14 0.89
CA PHE A 66 -0.14 11.99 -0.27
C PHE A 66 -0.46 10.79 -1.16
N SER A 67 -1.50 10.00 -0.87
CA SER A 67 -1.79 8.76 -1.62
C SER A 67 -3.09 8.83 -2.44
N LYS A 68 -3.42 10.02 -2.94
CA LYS A 68 -4.66 10.23 -3.72
C LYS A 68 -4.73 9.35 -4.99
N GLY A 69 -3.59 8.89 -5.51
CA GLY A 69 -3.55 7.94 -6.62
C GLY A 69 -4.21 6.59 -6.29
N MET A 70 -4.28 6.19 -5.02
CA MET A 70 -5.04 5.00 -4.58
C MET A 70 -6.55 5.20 -4.66
N ILE A 71 -7.02 6.43 -4.46
CA ILE A 71 -8.43 6.79 -4.64
C ILE A 71 -8.76 6.80 -6.13
N THR A 72 -7.93 7.47 -6.95
CA THR A 72 -8.06 7.48 -8.41
C THR A 72 -8.06 6.07 -9.00
N LEU A 73 -7.20 5.18 -8.47
CA LEU A 73 -7.14 3.78 -8.89
C LEU A 73 -8.43 3.04 -8.55
N ARG A 74 -8.95 3.19 -7.32
CA ARG A 74 -10.25 2.62 -6.92
C ARG A 74 -11.36 3.06 -7.89
N ASP A 75 -11.47 4.36 -8.14
CA ASP A 75 -12.49 4.91 -9.04
C ASP A 75 -12.34 4.39 -10.48
N SER A 76 -11.10 4.29 -10.97
CA SER A 76 -10.81 3.76 -12.29
C SER A 76 -11.18 2.28 -12.42
N VAL A 77 -10.94 1.48 -11.39
CA VAL A 77 -11.35 0.06 -11.35
C VAL A 77 -12.87 -0.07 -11.39
N ALA A 78 -13.57 0.67 -10.53
CA ALA A 78 -15.03 0.65 -10.50
C ALA A 78 -15.62 1.07 -11.85
N ALA A 79 -15.12 2.17 -12.44
CA ALA A 79 -15.62 2.69 -13.71
C ALA A 79 -15.29 1.79 -14.93
N ARG A 80 -14.10 1.18 -14.97
CA ARG A 80 -13.65 0.42 -16.16
C ARG A 80 -14.07 -1.05 -16.14
N TYR A 81 -14.23 -1.63 -14.95
CA TYR A 81 -14.43 -3.08 -14.80
C TYR A 81 -15.72 -3.46 -14.09
N ASP A 82 -16.46 -2.50 -13.52
CA ASP A 82 -17.71 -2.75 -12.78
C ASP A 82 -17.56 -3.86 -11.73
N ILE A 83 -16.45 -3.80 -10.98
CA ILE A 83 -16.16 -4.73 -9.88
C ILE A 83 -16.05 -3.96 -8.56
N PRO A 84 -16.26 -4.62 -7.41
CA PRO A 84 -16.04 -4.02 -6.11
C PRO A 84 -14.62 -3.47 -5.97
N ALA A 85 -14.53 -2.18 -5.66
CA ALA A 85 -13.28 -1.49 -5.41
C ALA A 85 -13.40 -0.65 -4.13
N TYR A 86 -12.56 -0.95 -3.16
CA TYR A 86 -12.55 -0.34 -1.84
C TYR A 86 -11.26 0.42 -1.62
N ASN A 87 -11.29 1.38 -0.70
CA ASN A 87 -10.14 2.18 -0.34
C ASN A 87 -10.06 2.34 1.17
N ASN A 88 -8.87 2.10 1.73
CA ASN A 88 -8.57 2.17 3.16
C ASN A 88 -7.31 2.98 3.43
N ILE A 89 -6.94 3.10 4.71
CA ILE A 89 -5.74 3.77 5.18
C ILE A 89 -4.85 2.78 5.94
N TRP A 90 -3.54 3.01 5.90
CA TRP A 90 -2.50 2.08 6.39
C TRP A 90 -2.76 1.48 7.78
N TYR A 91 -3.32 2.21 8.74
CA TYR A 91 -3.57 1.68 10.08
C TYR A 91 -4.74 0.68 10.19
N ASN A 92 -5.47 0.40 9.10
CA ASN A 92 -6.67 -0.46 9.09
C ASN A 92 -6.44 -1.89 8.56
N ALA A 93 -5.21 -2.39 8.48
CA ALA A 93 -4.94 -3.73 7.93
C ALA A 93 -5.77 -4.86 8.57
N GLY A 94 -6.03 -4.78 9.88
CA GLY A 94 -6.86 -5.77 10.59
C GLY A 94 -8.31 -5.77 10.13
N ASP A 95 -8.92 -4.59 9.98
CA ASP A 95 -10.30 -4.45 9.53
C ASP A 95 -10.46 -4.87 8.07
N VAL A 96 -9.48 -4.52 7.21
CA VAL A 96 -9.44 -4.98 5.83
C VAL A 96 -9.39 -6.50 5.76
N THR A 97 -8.51 -7.12 6.55
CA THR A 97 -8.40 -8.59 6.64
C THR A 97 -9.75 -9.20 7.03
N ARG A 98 -10.39 -8.70 8.09
CA ARG A 98 -11.66 -9.24 8.61
C ARG A 98 -12.75 -9.19 7.54
N VAL A 99 -12.94 -8.03 6.91
CA VAL A 99 -13.98 -7.88 5.88
C VAL A 99 -13.72 -8.76 4.66
N ILE A 100 -12.46 -8.87 4.21
CA ILE A 100 -12.13 -9.79 3.10
C ILE A 100 -12.46 -11.24 3.49
N ALA A 101 -12.05 -11.68 4.68
CA ALA A 101 -12.29 -13.04 5.14
C ALA A 101 -13.78 -13.34 5.29
N ASP A 102 -14.54 -12.45 5.93
CA ASP A 102 -15.98 -12.59 6.12
C ASP A 102 -16.70 -12.71 4.76
N ASN A 103 -16.36 -11.85 3.80
CA ASN A 103 -16.95 -11.89 2.46
C ASN A 103 -16.53 -13.14 1.68
N TYR A 104 -15.26 -13.56 1.79
CA TYR A 104 -14.74 -14.71 1.07
C TYR A 104 -15.45 -16.00 1.48
N HIS A 105 -15.66 -16.22 2.78
CA HIS A 105 -16.31 -17.44 3.29
C HIS A 105 -17.83 -17.47 3.09
N GLN A 106 -18.48 -16.32 2.85
CA GLN A 106 -19.90 -16.24 2.55
C GLN A 106 -20.22 -16.45 1.07
N GLN A 107 -19.23 -16.27 0.19
CA GLN A 107 -19.41 -16.44 -1.25
C GLN A 107 -19.32 -17.93 -1.63
N LYS A 108 -20.33 -18.43 -2.36
CA LYS A 108 -20.28 -19.77 -2.95
C LYS A 108 -19.11 -19.93 -3.94
N ASP A 109 -18.79 -18.84 -4.64
CA ASP A 109 -17.71 -18.76 -5.63
C ASP A 109 -16.93 -17.45 -5.42
N PRO A 110 -15.91 -17.48 -4.52
CA PRO A 110 -15.20 -16.29 -4.09
C PRO A 110 -14.48 -15.57 -5.23
N ARG A 111 -14.60 -14.24 -5.25
CA ARG A 111 -13.90 -13.38 -6.22
C ARG A 111 -12.38 -13.40 -6.00
N PRO A 112 -11.57 -13.30 -7.07
CA PRO A 112 -10.14 -13.03 -6.94
C PRO A 112 -9.87 -11.75 -6.14
N ILE A 113 -9.09 -11.88 -5.06
CA ILE A 113 -8.71 -10.76 -4.20
C ILE A 113 -7.46 -10.07 -4.76
N ILE A 114 -7.54 -8.76 -4.93
CA ILE A 114 -6.46 -7.91 -5.41
C ILE A 114 -6.17 -6.84 -4.36
N LEU A 115 -4.92 -6.77 -3.90
CA LEU A 115 -4.46 -5.83 -2.89
C LEU A 115 -3.54 -4.80 -3.54
N VAL A 116 -3.78 -3.51 -3.30
CA VAL A 116 -2.91 -2.43 -3.79
C VAL A 116 -2.62 -1.46 -2.66
N GLY A 117 -1.36 -1.05 -2.52
CA GLY A 117 -1.00 -0.08 -1.51
C GLY A 117 0.17 0.80 -1.92
N HIS A 118 0.19 2.02 -1.37
CA HIS A 118 1.27 2.98 -1.56
C HIS A 118 2.00 3.27 -0.24
N SER A 119 3.34 3.31 -0.25
CA SER A 119 4.16 3.67 0.92
C SER A 119 3.82 2.77 2.13
N LEU A 120 3.44 3.33 3.28
CA LEU A 120 2.95 2.55 4.44
C LEU A 120 1.75 1.67 4.11
N GLY A 121 0.87 2.09 3.20
CA GLY A 121 -0.24 1.28 2.73
C GLY A 121 0.23 0.05 1.96
N ALA A 122 1.36 0.13 1.24
CA ALA A 122 1.97 -1.02 0.58
C ALA A 122 2.47 -2.05 1.61
N ASN A 123 3.15 -1.57 2.67
CA ASN A 123 3.61 -2.42 3.76
C ASN A 123 2.45 -3.12 4.46
N GLU A 124 1.38 -2.39 4.73
CA GLU A 124 0.21 -2.91 5.43
C GLU A 124 -0.62 -3.85 4.54
N GLN A 125 -0.59 -3.71 3.21
CA GLN A 125 -1.16 -4.70 2.30
C GLN A 125 -0.38 -6.02 2.28
N ILE A 126 0.95 -6.00 2.44
CA ILE A 126 1.74 -7.23 2.66
C ILE A 126 1.30 -7.92 3.96
N LYS A 127 0.97 -7.13 5.00
CA LYS A 127 0.45 -7.66 6.26
C LYS A 127 -0.98 -8.21 6.11
N VAL A 128 -1.86 -7.56 5.34
CA VAL A 128 -3.18 -8.11 4.98
C VAL A 128 -3.00 -9.46 4.29
N ALA A 129 -2.14 -9.55 3.26
CA ALA A 129 -1.85 -10.81 2.58
C ALA A 129 -1.36 -11.90 3.55
N ARG A 130 -0.49 -11.54 4.51
CA ARG A 130 0.03 -12.46 5.54
C ARG A 130 -1.06 -12.93 6.49
N ASN A 131 -1.99 -12.06 6.86
CA ASN A 131 -3.13 -12.44 7.69
C ASN A 131 -4.07 -13.38 6.93
N LEU A 132 -4.38 -13.08 5.66
CA LEU A 132 -5.16 -13.95 4.78
C LEU A 132 -4.49 -15.32 4.58
N ASN A 133 -3.15 -15.36 4.52
CA ASN A 133 -2.40 -16.62 4.45
C ASN A 133 -2.67 -17.53 5.65
N LYS A 134 -2.77 -16.95 6.87
CA LYS A 134 -3.08 -17.71 8.10
C LYS A 134 -4.51 -18.30 8.06
N LEU A 135 -5.38 -17.72 7.24
CA LEU A 135 -6.76 -18.15 7.03
C LEU A 135 -6.93 -19.02 5.78
N ASN A 136 -5.83 -19.39 5.10
CA ASN A 136 -5.84 -20.13 3.84
C ASN A 136 -6.63 -19.43 2.71
N ILE A 137 -6.68 -18.09 2.72
CA ILE A 137 -7.34 -17.29 1.68
C ILE A 137 -6.30 -16.87 0.63
N PRO A 138 -6.49 -17.21 -0.66
CA PRO A 138 -5.56 -16.83 -1.72
C PRO A 138 -5.69 -15.35 -2.08
N VAL A 139 -4.55 -14.73 -2.39
CA VAL A 139 -4.49 -13.38 -2.98
C VAL A 139 -4.03 -13.53 -4.41
N ALA A 140 -4.89 -13.15 -5.36
CA ALA A 140 -4.59 -13.31 -6.77
C ALA A 140 -3.48 -12.35 -7.22
N LEU A 141 -3.48 -11.12 -6.71
CA LEU A 141 -2.50 -10.10 -7.06
C LEU A 141 -2.24 -9.14 -5.89
N LEU A 142 -0.96 -8.92 -5.58
CA LEU A 142 -0.50 -7.88 -4.67
C LEU A 142 0.30 -6.85 -5.45
N ILE A 143 -0.10 -5.58 -5.38
CA ILE A 143 0.63 -4.47 -5.99
C ILE A 143 1.13 -3.54 -4.89
N THR A 144 2.45 -3.33 -4.86
CA THR A 144 3.08 -2.35 -4.00
C THR A 144 3.60 -1.18 -4.82
N VAL A 145 3.29 0.03 -4.38
CA VAL A 145 3.85 1.26 -4.92
C VAL A 145 4.74 1.86 -3.86
N ASP A 146 6.05 1.80 -4.10
CA ASP A 146 7.11 2.39 -3.27
C ASP A 146 7.05 1.95 -1.80
N ALA A 147 7.01 0.64 -1.55
CA ALA A 147 7.04 0.06 -0.20
C ALA A 147 8.38 0.37 0.51
N VAL A 148 8.31 0.75 1.78
CA VAL A 148 9.46 1.37 2.50
C VAL A 148 10.06 0.50 3.61
N SER A 149 9.41 -0.58 4.04
CA SER A 149 9.98 -1.42 5.13
C SER A 149 9.58 -2.90 5.11
N GLN A 150 8.39 -3.25 4.64
CA GLN A 150 7.98 -4.65 4.49
C GLN A 150 8.19 -5.09 3.05
N THR A 151 8.91 -6.19 2.84
CA THR A 151 9.27 -6.68 1.50
C THR A 151 9.04 -8.17 1.28
N ILE A 152 8.66 -8.91 2.32
CA ILE A 152 8.52 -10.37 2.28
C ILE A 152 7.06 -10.74 2.01
N VAL A 153 6.81 -11.28 0.81
CA VAL A 153 5.49 -11.67 0.31
C VAL A 153 5.17 -13.12 0.70
N PRO A 154 4.00 -13.38 1.33
CA PRO A 154 3.59 -14.72 1.75
C PRO A 154 3.18 -15.63 0.57
N PRO A 155 3.19 -16.96 0.75
CA PRO A 155 3.01 -17.92 -0.34
C PRO A 155 1.58 -18.03 -0.89
N ASN A 156 0.56 -17.47 -0.22
CA ASN A 156 -0.81 -17.38 -0.74
C ASN A 156 -1.00 -16.30 -1.82
N VAL A 157 0.02 -15.49 -2.08
CA VAL A 157 0.00 -14.48 -3.15
C VAL A 157 0.49 -15.14 -4.43
N HIS A 158 -0.36 -15.18 -5.46
CA HIS A 158 0.01 -15.79 -6.75
C HIS A 158 0.97 -14.91 -7.55
N GLU A 159 0.61 -13.64 -7.75
CA GLU A 159 1.46 -12.63 -8.42
C GLU A 159 1.66 -11.42 -7.50
N ALA A 160 2.89 -10.93 -7.39
CA ALA A 160 3.19 -9.65 -6.76
C ALA A 160 3.94 -8.74 -7.74
N VAL A 161 3.49 -7.50 -7.88
CA VAL A 161 4.13 -6.48 -8.72
C VAL A 161 4.51 -5.29 -7.85
N ASN A 162 5.78 -4.92 -7.89
CA ASN A 162 6.31 -3.82 -7.11
C ASN A 162 6.83 -2.72 -8.01
N PHE A 163 6.15 -1.58 -7.98
CA PHE A 163 6.60 -0.34 -8.60
C PHE A 163 7.41 0.43 -7.58
N TYR A 164 8.72 0.51 -7.78
CA TYR A 164 9.60 1.12 -6.78
C TYR A 164 10.55 2.11 -7.43
N LYS A 165 10.97 3.10 -6.65
CA LYS A 165 12.09 3.96 -6.98
C LYS A 165 13.06 3.94 -5.81
N SER A 166 14.30 3.52 -6.06
CA SER A 166 15.35 3.72 -5.08
C SER A 166 15.66 5.21 -4.92
N GLY A 167 15.77 5.65 -3.67
CA GLY A 167 16.07 7.02 -3.27
C GLY A 167 17.24 7.06 -2.29
N TYR A 168 17.83 8.25 -2.14
CA TYR A 168 18.92 8.49 -1.19
C TYR A 168 18.43 8.58 0.26
N VAL A 169 17.17 8.98 0.47
CA VAL A 169 16.54 9.04 1.80
C VAL A 169 15.88 7.68 2.06
N PRO A 170 16.37 6.88 3.03
CA PRO A 170 15.90 5.50 3.24
C PRO A 170 14.39 5.39 3.46
N MET A 171 13.80 6.34 4.20
CA MET A 171 12.37 6.36 4.50
C MET A 171 11.46 6.63 3.28
N PHE A 172 12.02 7.13 2.18
CA PHE A 172 11.32 7.42 0.92
C PHE A 172 11.94 6.66 -0.25
N SER A 173 12.60 5.54 0.05
CA SER A 173 13.24 4.67 -0.93
C SER A 173 12.43 3.40 -1.04
N GLY A 174 11.85 3.16 -2.23
CA GLY A 174 11.17 1.91 -2.52
C GLY A 174 12.13 0.72 -2.48
N LEU A 175 11.69 -0.34 -1.83
CA LEU A 175 12.45 -1.58 -1.67
C LEU A 175 11.94 -2.67 -2.62
N LYS A 176 12.84 -3.56 -3.06
CA LYS A 176 12.45 -4.75 -3.83
C LYS A 176 11.72 -5.77 -2.95
N LEU A 177 10.66 -6.36 -3.48
CA LEU A 177 9.96 -7.48 -2.85
C LEU A 177 10.70 -8.80 -3.07
N ARG A 178 10.49 -9.74 -2.14
CA ARG A 178 10.98 -11.11 -2.15
C ARG A 178 9.88 -12.06 -1.69
N ALA A 179 9.78 -13.23 -2.33
CA ALA A 179 8.82 -14.24 -1.94
C ALA A 179 9.37 -15.07 -0.76
N VAL A 180 8.48 -15.51 0.12
CA VAL A 180 8.80 -16.60 1.06
C VAL A 180 9.05 -17.89 0.27
N ASP A 181 8.19 -18.18 -0.71
CA ASP A 181 8.26 -19.37 -1.57
C ASP A 181 8.15 -18.96 -3.05
N PRO A 182 9.28 -18.85 -3.78
CA PRO A 182 9.28 -18.48 -5.19
C PRO A 182 8.58 -19.49 -6.11
N ALA A 183 8.33 -20.73 -5.67
CA ALA A 183 7.57 -21.70 -6.45
C ALA A 183 6.06 -21.42 -6.44
N LYS A 184 5.58 -20.68 -5.43
CA LYS A 184 4.15 -20.33 -5.26
C LYS A 184 3.84 -18.88 -5.61
N THR A 185 4.82 -18.00 -5.50
CA THR A 185 4.64 -16.55 -5.69
C THR A 185 5.57 -16.03 -6.77
N HIS A 186 5.00 -15.56 -7.87
CA HIS A 186 5.73 -14.83 -8.90
C HIS A 186 5.88 -13.36 -8.51
N ILE A 187 7.10 -12.81 -8.54
CA ILE A 187 7.37 -11.40 -8.20
C ILE A 187 8.00 -10.66 -9.38
N GLU A 188 7.41 -9.54 -9.75
CA GLU A 188 7.96 -8.57 -10.69
C GLU A 188 8.34 -7.28 -9.95
N ASN A 189 9.63 -6.94 -9.93
CA ASN A 189 10.13 -5.68 -9.36
C ASN A 189 10.44 -4.69 -10.49
N ILE A 190 9.61 -3.65 -10.64
CA ILE A 190 9.69 -2.64 -11.69
C ILE A 190 10.32 -1.37 -11.11
N ASP A 191 11.54 -1.07 -11.55
CA ASP A 191 12.21 0.20 -11.27
C ASP A 191 11.63 1.29 -12.17
N VAL A 192 10.80 2.16 -11.61
CA VAL A 192 10.08 3.18 -12.40
C VAL A 192 11.03 4.23 -12.98
N THR A 193 12.25 4.36 -12.46
CA THR A 193 13.25 5.30 -13.00
C THR A 193 13.78 4.88 -14.37
N LYS A 194 13.58 3.60 -14.74
CA LYS A 194 13.97 3.06 -16.05
C LYS A 194 12.88 3.21 -17.10
N LEU A 195 11.68 3.68 -16.71
CA LEU A 195 10.57 3.88 -17.63
C LEU A 195 10.72 5.23 -18.34
N LYS A 196 10.59 5.21 -19.67
CA LYS A 196 10.72 6.41 -20.50
C LYS A 196 9.62 7.41 -20.15
N GLY A 197 9.99 8.66 -19.90
CA GLY A 197 9.05 9.75 -19.58
C GLY A 197 8.47 9.70 -18.17
N VAL A 198 8.99 8.84 -17.28
CA VAL A 198 8.51 8.75 -15.89
C VAL A 198 9.47 9.48 -14.96
N GLY A 199 9.10 10.71 -14.60
CA GLY A 199 9.76 11.51 -13.54
C GLY A 199 8.88 11.55 -12.30
N VAL A 200 9.23 10.80 -11.26
CA VAL A 200 8.43 10.69 -10.03
C VAL A 200 9.29 10.69 -8.77
N ASN A 201 8.67 11.04 -7.65
CA ASN A 201 9.19 10.82 -6.31
C ASN A 201 8.21 9.95 -5.50
N HIS A 202 8.59 9.64 -4.26
CA HIS A 202 7.78 8.83 -3.34
C HIS A 202 6.33 9.33 -3.20
N PHE A 203 6.07 10.64 -3.31
CA PHE A 203 4.73 11.21 -3.15
C PHE A 203 3.96 11.37 -4.46
N THR A 204 4.59 11.15 -5.62
CA THR A 204 3.95 11.35 -6.94
C THR A 204 3.88 10.09 -7.79
N ILE A 205 4.64 9.05 -7.44
CA ILE A 205 4.66 7.76 -8.14
C ILE A 205 3.26 7.15 -8.26
N ASP A 206 2.45 7.21 -7.20
CA ASP A 206 1.08 6.69 -7.19
C ASP A 206 0.13 7.47 -8.10
N LYS A 207 0.45 8.72 -8.47
CA LYS A 207 -0.41 9.56 -9.33
C LYS A 207 0.05 9.56 -10.78
N ASN A 208 1.22 9.01 -11.07
CA ASN A 208 1.77 9.04 -12.40
C ASN A 208 0.88 8.23 -13.38
N PRO A 209 0.42 8.82 -14.50
CA PRO A 209 -0.50 8.14 -15.42
C PRO A 209 0.05 6.84 -16.00
N THR A 210 1.35 6.81 -16.32
CA THR A 210 2.00 5.59 -16.85
C THR A 210 1.98 4.48 -15.80
N VAL A 211 2.33 4.79 -14.56
CA VAL A 211 2.29 3.82 -13.46
C VAL A 211 0.85 3.36 -13.18
N GLN A 212 -0.12 4.28 -13.16
CA GLN A 212 -1.54 3.96 -12.99
C GLN A 212 -2.06 3.02 -14.08
N GLU A 213 -1.74 3.27 -15.35
CA GLU A 213 -2.20 2.42 -16.45
C GLU A 213 -1.53 1.03 -16.41
N MET A 214 -0.25 0.96 -16.07
CA MET A 214 0.43 -0.33 -15.85
C MET A 214 -0.23 -1.14 -14.74
N ILE A 215 -0.61 -0.51 -13.62
CA ILE A 215 -1.36 -1.14 -12.53
C ILE A 215 -2.72 -1.64 -13.02
N LEU A 216 -3.47 -0.80 -13.75
CA LEU A 216 -4.79 -1.16 -14.28
C LEU A 216 -4.73 -2.34 -15.26
N GLU A 217 -3.70 -2.44 -16.08
CA GLU A 217 -3.49 -3.57 -16.98
C GLU A 217 -3.16 -4.86 -16.23
N LYS A 218 -2.41 -4.78 -15.12
CA LYS A 218 -2.21 -5.94 -14.22
C LYS A 218 -3.51 -6.40 -13.58
N ILE A 219 -4.33 -5.47 -13.08
CA ILE A 219 -5.65 -5.75 -12.50
C ILE A 219 -6.55 -6.41 -13.56
N LYS A 220 -6.65 -5.83 -14.75
CA LYS A 220 -7.45 -6.31 -15.88
C LYS A 220 -7.17 -7.78 -16.19
N LYS A 221 -5.90 -8.16 -16.28
CA LYS A 221 -5.50 -9.56 -16.54
C LYS A 221 -6.07 -10.52 -15.50
N VAL A 222 -6.03 -10.16 -14.22
CA VAL A 222 -6.58 -10.98 -13.13
C VAL A 222 -8.09 -11.08 -13.23
N VAL A 223 -8.79 -9.95 -13.42
CA VAL A 223 -10.26 -9.92 -13.36
C VAL A 223 -10.93 -10.54 -14.59
N VAL A 224 -10.25 -10.54 -15.74
CA VAL A 224 -10.65 -11.33 -16.92
C VAL A 224 -10.46 -12.83 -16.66
N ASN A 225 -9.31 -13.23 -16.11
CA ASN A 225 -9.03 -14.63 -15.83
C ASN A 225 -9.91 -15.20 -14.71
N GLY A 226 -10.29 -14.37 -13.74
CA GLY A 226 -11.25 -14.71 -12.68
C GLY A 226 -12.58 -15.20 -13.24
N LYS A 227 -13.07 -14.58 -14.32
CA LYS A 227 -14.30 -15.03 -14.99
C LYS A 227 -14.09 -16.37 -15.72
N ARG A 228 -12.95 -16.56 -16.37
CA ARG A 228 -12.64 -17.76 -17.15
C ARG A 228 -12.51 -19.03 -16.31
N LYS A 229 -12.07 -18.94 -15.05
CA LYS A 229 -11.95 -20.11 -14.16
C LYS A 229 -13.29 -20.69 -13.74
N ASN A 230 -14.39 -19.97 -13.96
CA ASN A 230 -15.75 -20.33 -13.57
C ASN A 230 -16.69 -20.53 -14.77
N ALA A 231 -16.13 -20.56 -15.99
CA ALA A 231 -16.84 -20.84 -17.24
C ALA A 231 -16.61 -22.29 -17.68
#